data_AF-A0A4V6R484-F1
#
_entry.id   AF-A0A4V6R484-F1
#
_cell.length_a   1.000
_cell.length_b   1.000
_cell.length_c   1.000
_cell.angle_alpha   90.00
_cell.angle_beta   90.00
_cell.angle_gamma   90.00
#
_symmetry.space_group_name_H-M   'P 1'
#
loop_
_entity.id
_entity.type
_entity.pdbx_description
1 polymer ?
#
loop_
_entity_poly.entity_id
_entity_poly.type
_entity_poly.pdbx_seq_one_letter_code
_entity_poly.pdbx_strand_id
1 'polypeptide(L)'
;MNKKVLIITSAGLIIGFAEAFLYYNLGKNDKNEKFKFQVPKGAELMKTMGIIIVTSLATAALSNIVENSLAKHSKKSPITA
;
A
#
# COMPACT_ATOMS: atom_id res chain seq x y z
N MET A 1 3.92 -16.48 -8.74
CA MET A 1 3.28 -15.35 -8.03
C MET A 1 1.96 -15.03 -8.71
N ASN A 2 0.86 -14.93 -7.97
CA ASN A 2 -0.47 -14.74 -8.54
C ASN A 2 -0.60 -13.33 -9.14
N LYS A 3 -1.13 -13.20 -10.38
CA LYS A 3 -1.26 -11.89 -11.06
C LYS A 3 -2.06 -10.89 -10.22
N LYS A 4 -3.04 -11.36 -9.45
CA LYS A 4 -3.84 -10.54 -8.53
C LYS A 4 -3.00 -9.88 -7.43
N VAL A 5 -2.12 -10.65 -6.79
CA VAL A 5 -1.24 -10.15 -5.73
C VAL A 5 -0.28 -9.10 -6.28
N LEU A 6 0.26 -9.31 -7.48
CA LEU A 6 1.11 -8.32 -8.14
C LEU A 6 0.35 -7.03 -8.43
N ILE A 7 -0.88 -7.11 -8.95
CA ILE A 7 -1.71 -5.93 -9.24
C ILE A 7 -2.05 -5.17 -7.96
N ILE A 8 -2.48 -5.87 -6.90
CA ILE A 8 -2.84 -5.26 -5.60
C ILE A 8 -1.61 -4.60 -4.97
N THR A 9 -0.46 -5.28 -4.99
CA THR A 9 0.78 -4.74 -4.45
C THR A 9 1.20 -3.49 -5.22
N SER A 10 1.18 -3.52 -6.55
CA SER A 10 1.53 -2.37 -7.40
C SER A 10 0.60 -1.17 -7.18
N ALA A 11 -0.72 -1.43 -7.10
CA ALA A 11 -1.70 -0.38 -6.83
C ALA A 11 -1.50 0.24 -5.44
N GLY A 12 -1.32 -0.59 -4.41
CA GLY A 12 -1.03 -0.13 -3.04
C GLY A 12 0.26 0.67 -2.95
N LEU A 13 1.29 0.29 -3.72
CA LEU A 13 2.56 1.01 -3.76
C LEU A 13 2.40 2.39 -4.40
N ILE A 14 1.73 2.49 -5.56
CA ILE A 14 1.47 3.79 -6.23
C ILE A 14 0.64 4.71 -5.32
N ILE A 15 -0.42 4.19 -4.71
CA ILE A 15 -1.29 4.96 -3.81
C ILE A 15 -0.50 5.43 -2.59
N GLY A 16 0.25 4.54 -1.94
CA GLY A 16 1.07 4.87 -0.77
C GLY A 16 2.14 5.92 -1.10
N PHE A 17 2.73 5.88 -2.29
CA PHE A 17 3.64 6.93 -2.76
C PHE A 17 2.93 8.27 -2.92
N ALA A 18 1.75 8.30 -3.55
CA ALA A 18 1.00 9.53 -3.74
C ALA A 18 0.57 10.15 -2.40
N GLU A 19 0.05 9.34 -1.49
CA GLU A 19 -0.36 9.76 -0.14
C GLU A 19 0.82 10.30 0.66
N ALA A 20 1.95 9.58 0.66
CA ALA A 20 3.13 10.05 1.39
C ALA A 20 3.67 11.37 0.82
N PHE A 21 3.56 11.58 -0.50
CA PHE A 21 3.93 12.85 -1.12
C PHE A 21 2.99 13.98 -0.70
N LEU A 22 1.69 13.69 -0.64
CA LEU A 22 0.65 14.61 -0.18
C LEU A 22 0.88 15.01 1.29
N TYR A 23 1.06 14.03 2.17
CA TYR A 23 1.31 14.28 3.60
C TYR A 23 2.62 15.02 3.85
N TYR A 24 3.67 14.70 3.09
CA TYR A 24 4.93 15.45 3.17
C TYR A 24 4.74 16.93 2.80
N ASN A 25 4.02 17.20 1.71
CA ASN A 25 3.76 18.57 1.27
C ASN A 25 2.84 19.33 2.22
N LEU A 26 1.80 18.69 2.75
CA LEU A 26 0.93 19.30 3.75
C LEU A 26 1.72 19.65 5.01
N GLY A 27 2.52 18.72 5.54
CA GLY A 27 3.34 18.96 6.74
C GLY A 27 4.39 20.06 6.57
N LYS A 28 5.05 20.14 5.40
CA LYS A 28 6.04 21.21 5.12
C LYS A 28 5.40 22.57 4.81
N ASN A 29 4.11 22.60 4.47
CA ASN A 29 3.37 23.84 4.21
C ASN A 29 2.51 24.31 5.38
N ASP A 30 2.43 23.54 6.48
CA ASP A 30 1.63 23.86 7.68
C ASP A 30 1.92 25.26 8.27
N LYS A 31 3.15 25.76 8.09
CA LYS A 31 3.59 27.10 8.56
C LYS A 31 3.82 28.11 7.44
N ASN A 32 3.50 27.78 6.19
CA ASN A 32 3.73 28.66 5.04
C ASN A 32 2.40 29.29 4.57
N GLU A 33 2.38 30.61 4.38
CA GLU A 33 1.20 31.33 3.86
C GLU A 33 0.83 30.96 2.41
N LYS A 34 1.75 30.34 1.66
CA LYS A 34 1.54 29.89 0.28
C LYS A 34 2.01 28.45 0.12
N PHE A 35 1.22 27.65 -0.57
CA PHE A 35 1.56 26.26 -0.87
C PHE A 35 2.80 26.18 -1.78
N LYS A 36 3.84 25.49 -1.31
CA LYS A 36 5.06 25.20 -2.05
C LYS A 36 5.20 23.70 -2.23
N PHE A 37 5.20 23.25 -3.48
CA PHE A 37 5.46 21.86 -3.81
C PHE A 37 6.93 21.50 -3.52
N GLN A 38 7.12 20.50 -2.68
CA GLN A 38 8.42 20.03 -2.20
C GLN A 38 8.47 18.52 -2.32
N VAL A 39 9.61 18.02 -2.78
CA VAL A 39 9.90 16.59 -2.87
C VAL A 39 10.73 16.20 -1.66
N PRO A 40 10.41 15.10 -0.95
CA PRO A 40 11.26 14.59 0.12
C PRO A 40 12.65 14.26 -0.43
N LYS A 41 13.71 14.63 0.30
CA LYS A 41 15.12 14.43 -0.13
C LYS A 41 15.90 13.55 0.84
N GLY A 42 16.88 12.82 0.32
CA GLY A 42 17.86 12.07 1.10
C GLY A 42 17.25 11.04 2.03
N ALA A 43 17.60 11.10 3.32
CA ALA A 43 17.18 10.12 4.33
C ALA A 43 15.66 10.10 4.60
N GLU A 44 14.98 11.24 4.43
CA GLU A 44 13.53 11.34 4.67
C GLU A 44 12.75 10.60 3.57
N LEU A 45 13.20 10.71 2.32
CA LEU A 45 12.66 9.93 1.20
C LEU A 45 12.86 8.43 1.43
N MET A 46 14.07 8.01 1.81
CA MET A 46 14.37 6.60 2.04
C MET A 46 13.56 6.00 3.20
N LYS A 47 13.33 6.77 4.27
CA LYS A 47 12.45 6.34 5.37
C LYS A 47 11.01 6.16 4.89
N THR A 48 10.48 7.13 4.16
CA THR A 48 9.12 7.07 3.62
C THR A 48 8.94 5.91 2.65
N MET A 49 9.87 5.73 1.70
CA MET A 49 9.87 4.61 0.77
C MET A 49 9.96 3.26 1.50
N GLY A 50 10.83 3.16 2.51
CA GLY A 50 10.97 1.95 3.33
C GLY A 50 9.67 1.57 4.03
N ILE A 51 8.98 2.55 4.63
CA ILE A 51 7.67 2.33 5.27
C ILE A 51 6.64 1.83 4.26
N ILE A 52 6.55 2.47 3.09
CA ILE A 52 5.60 2.08 2.04
C ILE A 52 5.87 0.65 1.55
N ILE A 53 7.13 0.29 1.32
CA ILE A 53 7.51 -1.05 0.86
C ILE A 53 7.14 -2.10 1.91
N VAL A 54 7.53 -1.89 3.18
CA VAL A 54 7.23 -2.82 4.28
C VAL A 54 5.73 -2.99 4.45
N THR A 55 4.98 -1.88 4.44
CA THR A 55 3.51 -1.91 4.60
C THR A 55 2.85 -2.62 3.42
N SER A 56 3.31 -2.37 2.19
CA SER A 56 2.78 -3.03 0.98
C SER A 56 3.02 -4.54 1.01
N LEU A 57 4.20 -4.98 1.45
CA LEU A 57 4.52 -6.40 1.62
C LEU A 57 3.67 -7.04 2.72
N ALA A 58 3.47 -6.35 3.86
CA ALA A 58 2.61 -6.82 4.94
C ALA A 58 1.14 -6.97 4.45
N THR A 59 0.62 -5.99 3.73
CA THR A 59 -0.71 -6.04 3.13
C THR A 59 -0.82 -7.21 2.15
N ALA A 60 0.16 -7.41 1.27
CA ALA A 60 0.16 -8.53 0.34
C ALA A 60 0.18 -9.89 1.05
N ALA A 61 0.95 -10.03 2.13
CA ALA A 61 0.97 -11.24 2.95
C ALA A 61 -0.40 -11.50 3.61
N LEU A 62 -1.00 -10.47 4.20
CA LEU A 62 -2.33 -10.55 4.81
C LEU A 62 -3.41 -10.89 3.77
N SER A 63 -3.38 -10.28 2.59
CA SER A 63 -4.32 -10.60 1.50
C SER A 63 -4.24 -12.07 1.10
N ASN A 64 -3.04 -12.64 0.99
CA ASN A 64 -2.88 -14.07 0.67
C ASN A 64 -3.46 -14.98 1.78
N ILE A 65 -3.28 -14.62 3.06
CA ILE A 65 -3.85 -15.38 4.19
C ILE A 65 -5.38 -15.34 4.13
N VAL A 66 -5.95 -14.16 3.92
CA VAL A 66 -7.41 -13.97 3.83
C VAL A 66 -7.98 -14.72 2.63
N GLU A 67 -7.37 -14.60 1.45
CA GLU A 67 -7.79 -15.33 0.24
C GLU A 67 -7.78 -16.84 0.46
N ASN A 68 -6.73 -17.40 1.06
CA ASN A 68 -6.65 -18.84 1.33
C ASN A 68 -7.68 -19.31 2.37
N SER A 69 -7.97 -18.49 3.38
CA SER A 69 -8.99 -18.80 4.39
C SER A 69 -10.41 -18.81 3.77
N LEU A 70 -10.73 -17.80 2.95
CA LEU A 70 -11.99 -17.71 2.24
C LEU A 70 -12.16 -18.82 1.19
N ALA A 71 -11.11 -19.15 0.44
CA ALA A 71 -11.13 -20.24 -0.53
C ALA A 71 -11.38 -21.61 0.12
N LYS A 72 -10.88 -21.82 1.34
CA LYS A 72 -11.12 -23.04 2.13
C LYS A 72 -12.58 -23.16 2.59
N HIS A 73 -13.26 -22.02 2.79
CA HIS A 73 -14.69 -21.96 3.12
C HIS A 73 -15.58 -22.16 1.88
N SER A 74 -15.16 -21.70 0.71
CA SER A 74 -15.92 -21.82 -0.55
C SER A 74 -15.91 -23.24 -1.14
N LYS A 75 -14.87 -24.05 -0.88
CA LYS A 75 -14.75 -25.43 -1.41
C LYS A 75 -15.64 -26.47 -0.68
N LYS A 76 -16.44 -26.06 0.31
CA LYS A 76 -17.26 -26.96 1.15
C LYS A 76 -18.77 -26.96 0.88
N SER A 77 -19.21 -26.50 -0.29
CA SER A 77 -20.54 -26.86 -0.80
C SER A 77 -20.39 -27.82 -1.98
N PRO A 78 -20.37 -29.16 -1.75
CA PRO A 78 -20.76 -30.07 -2.81
C PRO A 78 -22.25 -29.82 -3.02
N ILE A 79 -22.61 -29.20 -4.14
CA ILE A 79 -23.99 -29.26 -4.61
C ILE A 79 -24.15 -30.70 -5.12
N THR A 80 -24.62 -31.58 -4.24
CA THR A 80 -25.18 -32.87 -4.60
C THR A 80 -26.66 -32.77 -4.30
N ALA A 81 -27.44 -32.45 -5.34
CA ALA A 81 -28.85 -32.80 -5.52
C ALA A 81 -29.27 -32.30 -6.91
#